data_AF-A0A942S3C2-F1
#
_entry.id   AF-A0A942S3C2-F1
#
_cell.length_a   1.000
_cell.length_b   1.000
_cell.length_c   1.000
_cell.angle_alpha   90.00
_cell.angle_beta   90.00
_cell.angle_gamma   90.00
#
_symmetry.space_group_name_H-M   'P 1'
#
loop_
_entity.id
_entity.type
_entity.pdbx_description
1 polymer ?
#
loop_
_entity_poly.entity_id
_entity_poly.type
_entity_poly.pdbx_seq_one_letter_code
_entity_poly.pdbx_strand_id
1 'polypeptide(L)'
;MMKQLLVLVPKITNRLRYTFDLVLDKQLGLSFQLTTDSATFNAFEGAKFIYGDEAVFNNLFFKASHLLFEREINSQELKAFNFEEIKAIFPVYHRQTVAPFDLFAAVFYNVSRYEEYLPCIRDNHGRFEATSSCLENLGLLHKPVVNIWCNWLGKKLEQSFPGLKTKKRNYSYVPTYDIDAAWAYQHKGLYRNIGAYLRDLLKGDFDEIRLRTSVLQNKTPDPYDTFALQLELQKEFHLRPVYFILFGEYDQYDKNISVRNPAFQRLIKQLADNAEVGIHPSYASFGNKVKLKSELDALSKILNQDVTQSRQHFLRMNLPLTYHQLIDLDITDDYTMGYASKPGFRAGIANSFLFYDLDHDLPTNLRIHPMILMDGTLRDYMNLNTEESLSKAFELINEVKKVDGTFISLWHNETLSNTKRWAGWNEIYRKIILEALP
;
A
#
# COMPACT_ATOMS: atom_id res chain seq x y z
N MET A 1 30.58 7.17 9.57
CA MET A 1 30.63 6.22 8.43
C MET A 1 31.23 6.95 7.24
N MET A 2 32.25 6.38 6.58
CA MET A 2 32.78 6.95 5.33
C MET A 2 31.68 6.89 4.27
N LYS A 3 31.39 8.04 3.66
CA LYS A 3 30.37 8.19 2.61
C LYS A 3 30.82 7.43 1.37
N GLN A 4 29.97 6.58 0.83
CA GLN A 4 30.34 5.71 -0.27
C GLN A 4 30.13 6.35 -1.64
N LEU A 5 29.27 7.36 -1.75
CA LEU A 5 28.85 7.95 -3.03
C LEU A 5 28.70 9.48 -2.96
N LEU A 6 29.29 10.21 -3.91
CA LEU A 6 29.08 11.65 -4.06
C LEU A 6 28.30 11.96 -5.36
N VAL A 7 27.25 12.76 -5.26
CA VAL A 7 26.45 13.17 -6.43
C VAL A 7 26.54 14.68 -6.63
N LEU A 8 27.00 15.10 -7.80
CA LEU A 8 26.92 16.49 -8.23
C LEU A 8 25.55 16.77 -8.84
N VAL A 9 24.87 17.79 -8.33
CA VAL A 9 23.57 18.25 -8.82
C VAL A 9 23.59 19.77 -9.03
N PRO A 10 22.80 20.33 -9.97
CA PRO A 10 22.78 21.77 -10.21
C PRO A 10 22.17 22.53 -9.03
N LYS A 11 21.20 21.92 -8.34
CA LYS A 11 20.51 22.49 -7.19
C LYS A 11 20.01 21.37 -6.30
N ILE A 12 20.08 21.56 -4.99
CA ILE A 12 19.50 20.63 -4.03
C ILE A 12 18.11 21.12 -3.60
N THR A 13 17.09 20.31 -3.88
CA THR A 13 15.67 20.56 -3.54
C THR A 13 15.14 19.45 -2.62
N ASN A 14 13.95 19.64 -2.04
CA ASN A 14 13.32 18.63 -1.20
C ASN A 14 12.93 17.39 -2.02
N ARG A 15 12.36 17.57 -3.22
CA ARG A 15 12.03 16.48 -4.16
C ARG A 15 13.25 15.63 -4.49
N LEU A 16 14.37 16.29 -4.80
CA LEU A 16 15.63 15.61 -5.10
C LEU A 16 16.16 14.86 -3.88
N ARG A 17 16.24 15.50 -2.70
CA ARG A 17 16.72 14.83 -1.48
C ARG A 17 15.90 13.60 -1.14
N TYR A 18 14.57 13.74 -1.14
CA TYR A 18 13.65 12.64 -0.87
C TYR A 18 13.81 11.48 -1.86
N THR A 19 13.89 11.79 -3.15
CA THR A 19 14.04 10.76 -4.20
C THR A 19 15.37 10.02 -4.08
N PHE A 20 16.46 10.75 -3.85
CA PHE A 20 17.78 10.15 -3.68
C PHE A 20 17.86 9.34 -2.38
N ASP A 21 17.22 9.78 -1.29
CA ASP A 21 17.10 9.01 -0.06
C ASP A 21 16.36 7.69 -0.30
N LEU A 22 15.20 7.73 -0.97
CA LEU A 22 14.46 6.52 -1.31
C LEU A 22 15.29 5.58 -2.20
N VAL A 23 15.87 6.08 -3.29
CA VAL A 23 16.54 5.24 -4.30
C VAL A 23 17.90 4.74 -3.80
N LEU A 24 18.78 5.63 -3.34
CA LEU A 24 20.16 5.28 -3.01
C LEU A 24 20.26 4.68 -1.61
N ASP A 25 19.63 5.28 -0.60
CA ASP A 25 19.70 4.76 0.77
C ASP A 25 18.67 3.65 0.99
N LYS A 26 17.38 3.93 0.86
CA LYS A 26 16.35 2.95 1.26
C LYS A 26 16.31 1.73 0.36
N GLN A 27 16.39 1.89 -0.97
CA GLN A 27 16.32 0.77 -1.91
C GLN A 27 17.68 0.08 -2.08
N LEU A 28 18.76 0.84 -2.29
CA LEU A 28 20.09 0.29 -2.60
C LEU A 28 21.04 0.15 -1.40
N GLY A 29 20.71 0.73 -0.24
CA GLY A 29 21.55 0.65 0.97
C GLY A 29 22.87 1.42 0.87
N LEU A 30 22.93 2.44 0.02
CA LEU A 30 24.13 3.23 -0.25
C LEU A 30 24.10 4.55 0.51
N SER A 31 25.14 4.77 1.33
CA SER A 31 25.36 6.09 1.93
C SER A 31 25.84 7.08 0.87
N PHE A 32 25.18 8.24 0.76
CA PHE A 32 25.50 9.24 -0.25
C PHE A 32 25.57 10.66 0.31
N GLN A 33 26.18 11.56 -0.48
CA GLN A 33 26.15 13.00 -0.28
C GLN A 33 25.82 13.72 -1.58
N LEU A 34 25.01 14.76 -1.48
CA LEU A 34 24.76 15.70 -2.59
C LEU A 34 25.71 16.89 -2.47
N THR A 35 26.21 17.37 -3.60
CA THR A 35 26.99 18.61 -3.69
C THR A 35 26.54 19.43 -4.91
N THR A 36 26.60 20.74 -4.80
CA THR A 36 26.49 21.67 -5.94
C THR A 36 27.85 22.25 -6.35
N ASP A 37 28.91 21.95 -5.58
CA ASP A 37 30.25 22.45 -5.82
C ASP A 37 31.06 21.48 -6.68
N SER A 38 31.41 21.93 -7.88
CA SER A 38 32.24 21.18 -8.83
C SER A 38 33.67 20.97 -8.31
N ALA A 39 34.22 21.87 -7.50
CA ALA A 39 35.57 21.70 -6.95
C ALA A 39 35.61 20.51 -5.98
N THR A 40 34.66 20.46 -5.03
CA THR A 40 34.45 19.31 -4.14
C THR A 40 34.22 18.01 -4.92
N PHE A 41 33.40 18.05 -5.98
CA PHE A 41 33.15 16.86 -6.80
C PHE A 41 34.41 16.36 -7.52
N ASN A 42 35.20 17.27 -8.09
CA ASN A 42 36.43 16.93 -8.81
C ASN A 42 37.49 16.37 -7.86
N ALA A 43 37.63 16.95 -6.67
CA ALA A 43 38.58 16.52 -5.64
C ALA A 43 38.18 15.20 -4.94
N PHE A 44 36.92 14.77 -5.03
CA PHE A 44 36.47 13.54 -4.39
C PHE A 44 37.03 12.29 -5.08
N GLU A 45 37.79 11.49 -4.32
CA GLU A 45 38.30 10.19 -4.71
C GLU A 45 37.34 9.09 -4.23
N GLY A 46 36.53 8.53 -5.15
CA GLY A 46 35.54 7.51 -4.81
C GLY A 46 34.42 7.41 -5.85
N ALA A 47 33.39 6.63 -5.55
CA ALA A 47 32.23 6.52 -6.41
C ALA A 47 31.50 7.86 -6.48
N LYS A 48 31.31 8.38 -7.70
CA LYS A 48 30.66 9.66 -7.91
C LYS A 48 29.96 9.73 -9.26
N PHE A 49 28.83 10.40 -9.33
CA PHE A 49 28.13 10.64 -10.59
C PHE A 49 27.49 12.03 -10.61
N ILE A 50 27.09 12.45 -11.80
CA ILE A 50 26.45 13.74 -12.05
C ILE A 50 24.99 13.49 -12.39
N TYR A 51 24.08 14.24 -11.77
CA TYR A 51 22.67 14.30 -12.13
C TYR A 51 22.29 15.76 -12.41
N GLY A 52 22.06 16.08 -13.68
CA GLY A 52 21.88 17.47 -14.11
C GLY A 52 21.72 17.61 -15.62
N ASP A 53 21.98 18.78 -16.18
CA ASP A 53 21.77 19.07 -17.60
C ASP A 53 22.94 18.69 -18.51
N GLU A 54 24.16 18.82 -18.00
CA GLU A 54 25.39 18.65 -18.77
C GLU A 54 26.28 17.58 -18.15
N ALA A 55 26.93 16.79 -19.02
CA ALA A 55 27.98 15.87 -18.60
C ALA A 55 29.29 16.63 -18.36
N VAL A 56 30.08 16.19 -17.37
CA VAL A 56 31.38 16.79 -17.08
C VAL A 56 32.44 15.70 -17.02
N PHE A 57 33.41 15.75 -17.94
CA PHE A 57 34.44 14.74 -18.16
C PHE A 57 33.86 13.33 -18.45
N ASN A 58 34.65 12.28 -18.18
CA ASN A 58 34.25 10.87 -18.32
C ASN A 58 33.54 10.33 -17.05
N ASN A 59 32.85 11.18 -16.30
CA ASN A 59 32.09 10.74 -15.12
C ASN A 59 30.77 10.09 -15.53
N LEU A 60 30.26 9.20 -14.69
CA LEU A 60 28.91 8.66 -14.85
C LEU A 60 27.89 9.82 -14.80
N PHE A 61 27.02 9.90 -15.80
CA PHE A 61 26.10 11.03 -15.98
C PHE A 61 24.68 10.55 -16.22
N PHE A 62 23.74 11.15 -15.49
CA PHE A 62 22.31 10.97 -15.65
C PHE A 62 21.69 12.33 -16.00
N LYS A 63 21.15 12.45 -17.22
CA LYS A 63 20.44 13.67 -17.63
C LYS A 63 19.17 13.82 -16.79
N ALA A 64 19.00 14.99 -16.20
CA ALA A 64 17.84 15.32 -15.39
C ALA A 64 16.71 15.95 -16.21
N SER A 65 15.49 15.66 -15.83
CA SER A 65 14.26 16.38 -16.16
C SER A 65 14.01 17.47 -15.12
N HIS A 66 13.10 18.40 -15.42
CA HIS A 66 12.85 19.55 -14.54
C HIS A 66 12.07 19.20 -13.25
N LEU A 67 11.31 18.09 -13.23
CA LEU A 67 10.38 17.73 -12.15
C LEU A 67 10.97 17.81 -10.73
N LEU A 68 12.20 17.34 -10.54
CA LEU A 68 12.84 17.35 -9.22
C LEU A 68 13.33 18.73 -8.80
N PHE A 69 13.39 19.70 -9.71
CA PHE A 69 13.82 21.08 -9.44
C PHE A 69 12.66 22.08 -9.38
N GLU A 70 11.46 21.63 -9.78
CA GLU A 70 10.22 22.39 -9.69
C GLU A 70 9.71 22.53 -8.25
N ARG A 71 8.93 23.59 -8.01
CA ARG A 71 8.16 23.80 -6.77
C ARG A 71 6.67 23.60 -6.98
N GLU A 72 6.17 24.06 -8.12
CA GLU A 72 4.76 23.97 -8.47
C GLU A 72 4.36 22.54 -8.84
N ILE A 73 3.05 22.28 -8.81
CA ILE A 73 2.44 21.04 -9.25
C ILE A 73 1.80 21.33 -10.61
N ASN A 74 2.47 20.91 -11.67
CA ASN A 74 2.08 21.17 -13.05
C ASN A 74 1.93 19.84 -13.81
N SER A 75 1.00 19.78 -14.76
CA SER A 75 0.82 18.60 -15.60
C SER A 75 2.13 18.25 -16.32
N GLN A 76 2.53 16.98 -16.25
CA GLN A 76 3.75 16.48 -16.88
C GLN A 76 3.41 15.78 -18.20
N GLU A 77 4.15 16.05 -19.27
CA GLU A 77 3.98 15.33 -20.54
C GLU A 77 4.67 13.95 -20.46
N LEU A 78 3.93 12.94 -20.03
CA LEU A 78 4.46 11.59 -19.83
C LEU A 78 4.57 10.82 -21.15
N LYS A 79 5.66 11.04 -21.88
CA LYS A 79 6.04 10.19 -23.01
C LYS A 79 6.56 8.85 -22.47
N ALA A 80 5.97 7.76 -22.94
CA ALA A 80 6.43 6.42 -22.62
C ALA A 80 7.23 5.81 -23.77
N PHE A 81 8.22 5.00 -23.42
CA PHE A 81 9.04 4.26 -24.37
C PHE A 81 9.46 2.92 -23.75
N ASN A 82 9.92 1.99 -24.59
CA ASN A 82 10.43 0.70 -24.12
C ASN A 82 11.85 0.87 -23.58
N PHE A 83 12.08 0.43 -22.36
CA PHE A 83 13.36 0.40 -21.68
C PHE A 83 13.64 -1.02 -21.16
N GLU A 84 14.55 -1.72 -21.82
CA GLU A 84 14.76 -3.16 -21.63
C GLU A 84 13.44 -3.93 -21.81
N GLU A 85 12.98 -4.66 -20.80
CA GLU A 85 11.76 -5.49 -20.86
C GLU A 85 10.49 -4.75 -20.39
N ILE A 86 10.60 -3.51 -19.90
CA ILE A 86 9.47 -2.74 -19.38
C ILE A 86 9.37 -1.36 -20.02
N LYS A 87 8.24 -0.66 -19.85
CA LYS A 87 8.13 0.74 -20.27
C LYS A 87 8.69 1.67 -19.20
N ALA A 88 9.22 2.81 -19.63
CA ALA A 88 9.66 3.90 -18.77
C ALA A 88 9.05 5.24 -19.21
N ILE A 89 9.02 6.20 -18.29
CA ILE A 89 8.54 7.57 -18.48
C ILE A 89 9.69 8.57 -18.25
N PHE A 90 9.50 9.84 -18.60
CA PHE A 90 10.53 10.91 -18.57
C PHE A 90 11.74 10.63 -19.48
N PRO A 91 11.54 10.40 -20.79
CA PRO A 91 12.67 10.19 -21.71
C PRO A 91 13.58 11.42 -21.72
N VAL A 92 14.88 11.17 -21.80
CA VAL A 92 15.90 12.22 -21.88
C VAL A 92 16.81 11.97 -23.08
N TYR A 93 17.26 13.06 -23.70
CA TYR A 93 18.04 13.00 -24.93
C TYR A 93 19.40 13.67 -24.71
N HIS A 94 20.41 12.87 -24.37
CA HIS A 94 21.79 13.33 -24.25
C HIS A 94 22.75 12.20 -24.60
N ARG A 95 23.78 12.44 -25.42
CA ARG A 95 24.64 11.34 -25.93
C ARG A 95 25.43 10.60 -24.85
N GLN A 96 25.75 11.30 -23.75
CA GLN A 96 26.55 10.75 -22.65
C GLN A 96 25.72 10.29 -21.44
N THR A 97 24.39 10.42 -21.48
CA THR A 97 23.56 9.92 -20.36
C THR A 97 23.58 8.39 -20.33
N VAL A 98 23.66 7.83 -19.12
CA VAL A 98 23.71 6.38 -18.91
C VAL A 98 22.34 5.74 -19.10
N ALA A 99 21.29 6.44 -18.71
CA ALA A 99 19.90 6.00 -18.85
C ALA A 99 19.18 6.89 -19.88
N PRO A 100 18.41 6.31 -20.82
CA PRO A 100 17.63 7.06 -21.81
C PRO A 100 16.39 7.76 -21.22
N PHE A 101 16.26 7.79 -19.90
CA PHE A 101 15.21 8.48 -19.16
C PHE A 101 15.75 9.00 -17.83
N ASP A 102 15.04 9.97 -17.26
CA ASP A 102 15.27 10.39 -15.90
C ASP A 102 14.59 9.43 -14.93
N LEU A 103 15.36 8.44 -14.48
CA LEU A 103 14.96 7.47 -13.48
C LEU A 103 14.49 8.12 -12.18
N PHE A 104 15.17 9.16 -11.72
CA PHE A 104 14.84 9.79 -10.43
C PHE A 104 13.52 10.55 -10.53
N ALA A 105 13.29 11.31 -11.62
CA ALA A 105 11.99 11.93 -11.87
C ALA A 105 10.86 10.89 -12.01
N ALA A 106 11.11 9.79 -12.74
CA ALA A 106 10.15 8.70 -12.89
C ALA A 106 9.78 8.05 -11.53
N VAL A 107 10.77 7.79 -10.68
CA VAL A 107 10.53 7.28 -9.32
C VAL A 107 9.71 8.27 -8.51
N PHE A 108 10.13 9.54 -8.46
CA PHE A 108 9.44 10.57 -7.69
C PHE A 108 7.97 10.73 -8.10
N TYR A 109 7.69 10.79 -9.41
CA TYR A 109 6.34 10.91 -9.95
C TYR A 109 5.42 9.80 -9.43
N ASN A 110 5.91 8.56 -9.44
CA ASN A 110 5.16 7.39 -9.00
C ASN A 110 4.94 7.36 -7.48
N VAL A 111 5.98 7.57 -6.68
CA VAL A 111 5.89 7.41 -5.23
C VAL A 111 5.27 8.61 -4.52
N SER A 112 5.38 9.82 -5.08
CA SER A 112 4.64 10.99 -4.58
C SER A 112 3.16 10.96 -4.95
N ARG A 113 2.75 9.99 -5.80
CA ARG A 113 1.43 9.94 -6.44
C ARG A 113 1.09 11.27 -7.11
N TYR A 114 2.05 11.84 -7.83
CA TYR A 114 1.96 13.18 -8.42
C TYR A 114 0.67 13.39 -9.23
N GLU A 115 0.23 12.36 -9.96
CA GLU A 115 -1.02 12.36 -10.74
C GLU A 115 -2.29 12.59 -9.92
N GLU A 116 -2.30 12.27 -8.62
CA GLU A 116 -3.48 12.43 -7.75
C GLU A 116 -3.64 13.87 -7.23
N TYR A 117 -2.60 14.70 -7.36
CA TYR A 117 -2.66 16.15 -7.10
C TYR A 117 -3.15 16.94 -8.32
N LEU A 118 -3.18 16.29 -9.49
CA LEU A 118 -3.72 16.87 -10.72
C LEU A 118 -5.23 16.56 -10.83
N PRO A 119 -5.98 17.33 -11.65
CA PRO A 119 -7.37 17.01 -11.94
C PRO A 119 -7.52 15.58 -12.46
N CYS A 120 -8.31 14.77 -11.75
CA CYS A 120 -8.50 13.36 -12.03
C CYS A 120 -9.97 12.94 -11.91
N ILE A 121 -10.33 11.86 -12.60
CA ILE A 121 -11.63 11.23 -12.48
C ILE A 121 -11.64 10.38 -11.22
N ARG A 122 -12.73 10.50 -10.45
CA ARG A 122 -12.95 9.74 -9.23
C ARG A 122 -14.16 8.84 -9.39
N ASP A 123 -14.10 7.69 -8.72
CA ASP A 123 -15.22 6.76 -8.71
C ASP A 123 -16.36 7.24 -7.80
N ASN A 124 -17.41 6.42 -7.69
CA ASN A 124 -18.59 6.68 -6.87
C ASN A 124 -18.30 6.84 -5.36
N HIS A 125 -17.11 6.43 -4.89
CA HIS A 125 -16.68 6.62 -3.50
C HIS A 125 -15.71 7.81 -3.35
N GLY A 126 -15.37 8.51 -4.43
CA GLY A 126 -14.42 9.63 -4.45
C GLY A 126 -12.96 9.19 -4.52
N ARG A 127 -12.68 7.94 -4.91
CA ARG A 127 -11.33 7.36 -4.98
C ARG A 127 -10.70 7.64 -6.34
N PHE A 128 -9.37 7.77 -6.38
CA PHE A 128 -8.63 7.81 -7.63
C PHE A 128 -8.74 6.46 -8.34
N GLU A 129 -9.22 6.46 -9.59
CA GLU A 129 -9.44 5.24 -10.36
C GLU A 129 -8.15 4.71 -11.00
N ALA A 130 -7.99 3.38 -11.01
CA ALA A 130 -6.86 2.72 -11.68
C ALA A 130 -6.75 3.12 -13.15
N THR A 131 -7.87 3.27 -13.87
CA THR A 131 -7.94 3.70 -15.28
C THR A 131 -7.38 5.11 -15.53
N SER A 132 -7.32 5.95 -14.50
CA SER A 132 -6.71 7.28 -14.59
C SER A 132 -5.20 7.25 -14.34
N SER A 133 -4.65 6.13 -13.86
CA SER A 133 -3.24 5.97 -13.55
C SER A 133 -2.37 5.89 -14.80
N CYS A 134 -1.24 6.59 -14.79
CA CYS A 134 -0.20 6.42 -15.80
C CYS A 134 0.24 4.95 -15.91
N LEU A 135 0.46 4.28 -14.77
CA LEU A 135 0.94 2.90 -14.78
C LEU A 135 -0.08 1.93 -15.39
N GLU A 136 -1.37 2.14 -15.17
CA GLU A 136 -2.42 1.33 -15.80
C GLU A 136 -2.48 1.55 -17.31
N ASN A 137 -2.46 2.81 -17.74
CA ASN A 137 -2.47 3.17 -19.16
C ASN A 137 -1.26 2.62 -19.91
N LEU A 138 -0.14 2.40 -19.21
CA LEU A 138 1.05 1.77 -19.77
C LEU A 138 1.04 0.24 -19.69
N GLY A 139 0.08 -0.36 -18.98
CA GLY A 139 0.00 -1.80 -18.72
C GLY A 139 1.04 -2.27 -17.70
N LEU A 140 1.46 -1.40 -16.78
CA LEU A 140 2.53 -1.63 -15.81
C LEU A 140 2.05 -1.87 -14.37
N LEU A 141 0.74 -1.84 -14.08
CA LEU A 141 0.25 -2.06 -12.71
C LEU A 141 0.68 -3.41 -12.12
N HIS A 142 0.95 -4.43 -12.93
CA HIS A 142 1.39 -5.74 -12.47
C HIS A 142 2.91 -5.81 -12.21
N LYS A 143 3.66 -4.71 -12.38
CA LYS A 143 5.12 -4.65 -12.20
C LYS A 143 5.53 -3.63 -11.12
N PRO A 144 6.45 -3.98 -10.21
CA PRO A 144 7.03 -3.01 -9.27
C PRO A 144 8.11 -2.19 -9.96
N VAL A 145 7.72 -1.35 -10.92
CA VAL A 145 8.63 -0.61 -11.83
C VAL A 145 9.67 0.24 -11.10
N VAL A 146 9.32 0.85 -9.98
CA VAL A 146 10.26 1.63 -9.14
C VAL A 146 11.37 0.73 -8.63
N ASN A 147 11.05 -0.47 -8.13
CA ASN A 147 12.04 -1.42 -7.67
C ASN A 147 12.91 -1.94 -8.82
N ILE A 148 12.30 -2.22 -9.97
CA ILE A 148 13.02 -2.69 -11.17
C ILE A 148 14.05 -1.63 -11.60
N TRP A 149 13.66 -0.35 -11.67
CA TRP A 149 14.57 0.75 -11.99
C TRP A 149 15.66 0.92 -10.94
N CYS A 150 15.34 0.85 -9.65
CA CYS A 150 16.35 0.90 -8.59
C CYS A 150 17.38 -0.22 -8.72
N ASN A 151 16.94 -1.46 -8.93
CA ASN A 151 17.82 -2.61 -9.11
C ASN A 151 18.71 -2.48 -10.34
N TRP A 152 18.17 -1.93 -11.43
CA TRP A 152 18.96 -1.60 -12.63
C TRP A 152 20.05 -0.56 -12.32
N LEU A 153 19.69 0.53 -11.62
CA LEU A 153 20.65 1.56 -11.21
C LEU A 153 21.74 0.98 -10.31
N GLY A 154 21.37 0.15 -9.32
CA GLY A 154 22.31 -0.52 -8.45
C GLY A 154 23.35 -1.33 -9.21
N LYS A 155 22.90 -2.17 -10.16
CA LYS A 155 23.80 -2.94 -11.05
C LYS A 155 24.73 -2.02 -11.86
N LYS A 156 24.22 -0.90 -12.38
CA LYS A 156 25.05 0.07 -13.14
C LYS A 156 26.09 0.76 -12.27
N LEU A 157 25.75 1.10 -11.04
CA LEU A 157 26.68 1.71 -10.09
C LEU A 157 27.76 0.71 -9.67
N GLU A 158 27.43 -0.55 -9.38
CA GLU A 158 28.42 -1.60 -9.06
C GLU A 158 29.36 -1.91 -10.24
N GLN A 159 28.84 -1.90 -11.48
CA GLN A 159 29.65 -2.04 -12.69
C GLN A 159 30.66 -0.90 -12.87
N SER A 160 30.23 0.32 -12.56
CA SER A 160 31.05 1.53 -12.73
C SER A 160 32.04 1.73 -11.59
N PHE A 161 31.68 1.24 -10.39
CA PHE A 161 32.47 1.42 -9.16
C PHE A 161 32.59 0.06 -8.43
N PRO A 162 33.61 -0.76 -8.74
CA PRO A 162 33.74 -2.11 -8.19
C PRO A 162 33.78 -2.20 -6.64
N GLY A 163 34.20 -1.13 -5.97
CA GLY A 163 34.22 -1.02 -4.51
C GLY A 163 32.87 -0.65 -3.88
N LEU A 164 31.88 -0.26 -4.68
CA LEU A 164 30.52 0.03 -4.24
C LEU A 164 29.72 -1.28 -4.23
N LYS A 165 28.98 -1.54 -3.15
CA LYS A 165 28.12 -2.70 -3.02
C LYS A 165 26.75 -2.28 -2.54
N THR A 166 25.73 -2.66 -3.28
CA THR A 166 24.34 -2.46 -2.90
C THR A 166 23.92 -3.50 -1.88
N LYS A 167 23.01 -3.11 -0.99
CA LYS A 167 22.44 -4.00 0.02
C LYS A 167 21.39 -4.89 -0.65
N LYS A 168 21.53 -6.21 -0.48
CA LYS A 168 20.44 -7.15 -0.81
C LYS A 168 19.31 -6.97 0.19
N ARG A 169 18.09 -6.78 -0.33
CA ARG A 169 16.87 -6.82 0.46
C ARG A 169 16.45 -8.27 0.65
N ASN A 170 15.55 -8.49 1.60
CA ASN A 170 14.92 -9.78 1.79
C ASN A 170 13.44 -9.64 1.46
N TYR A 171 12.95 -10.56 0.63
CA TYR A 171 11.54 -10.72 0.41
C TYR A 171 10.78 -10.94 1.73
N SER A 172 9.57 -10.39 1.83
CA SER A 172 8.70 -10.54 3.00
C SER A 172 7.23 -10.61 2.59
N TYR A 173 6.42 -11.28 3.40
CA TYR A 173 4.97 -11.36 3.23
C TYR A 173 4.26 -10.86 4.48
N VAL A 174 3.29 -9.96 4.28
CA VAL A 174 2.45 -9.39 5.34
C VAL A 174 0.97 -9.52 4.93
N PRO A 175 0.24 -10.52 5.45
CA PRO A 175 -1.21 -10.53 5.35
C PRO A 175 -1.82 -9.44 6.23
N THR A 176 -2.91 -8.85 5.80
CA THR A 176 -3.65 -7.86 6.59
C THR A 176 -5.14 -8.18 6.55
N TYR A 177 -5.85 -7.84 7.63
CA TYR A 177 -7.26 -8.19 7.79
C TYR A 177 -8.11 -6.97 8.10
N ASP A 178 -9.13 -6.71 7.29
CA ASP A 178 -10.12 -5.66 7.52
C ASP A 178 -11.36 -6.28 8.18
N ILE A 179 -11.70 -5.79 9.37
CA ILE A 179 -12.82 -6.30 10.17
C ILE A 179 -14.02 -5.37 10.04
N ASP A 180 -14.68 -5.44 8.87
CA ASP A 180 -15.87 -4.65 8.54
C ASP A 180 -17.10 -5.10 9.34
N ALA A 181 -17.19 -6.39 9.60
CA ALA A 181 -18.24 -7.00 10.39
C ALA A 181 -17.68 -8.22 11.13
N ALA A 182 -17.54 -8.10 12.45
CA ALA A 182 -17.00 -9.20 13.26
C ALA A 182 -17.92 -10.44 13.29
N TRP A 183 -19.25 -10.24 13.16
CA TRP A 183 -20.25 -11.30 13.16
C TRP A 183 -21.33 -11.07 12.09
N ALA A 184 -21.85 -12.14 11.50
CA ALA A 184 -22.97 -12.12 10.57
C ALA A 184 -24.31 -11.97 11.30
N TYR A 185 -24.46 -12.60 12.47
CA TYR A 185 -25.71 -12.71 13.22
C TYR A 185 -25.56 -12.38 14.70
N GLN A 186 -24.51 -12.92 15.33
CA GLN A 186 -24.30 -12.76 16.76
C GLN A 186 -24.06 -11.28 17.12
N HIS A 187 -24.42 -10.92 18.35
CA HIS A 187 -24.16 -9.60 18.94
C HIS A 187 -24.77 -8.37 18.24
N LYS A 188 -25.54 -8.53 17.15
CA LYS A 188 -26.22 -7.43 16.41
C LYS A 188 -27.42 -6.81 17.15
N GLY A 189 -27.84 -7.39 18.27
CA GLY A 189 -28.99 -6.93 19.05
C GLY A 189 -30.35 -7.38 18.47
N LEU A 190 -31.40 -7.27 19.29
CA LEU A 190 -32.72 -7.84 18.99
C LEU A 190 -33.38 -7.17 17.77
N TYR A 191 -33.42 -5.84 17.71
CA TYR A 191 -34.09 -5.10 16.63
C TYR A 191 -33.52 -5.40 15.25
N ARG A 192 -32.18 -5.47 15.12
CA ARG A 192 -31.53 -5.82 13.84
C ARG A 192 -31.85 -7.24 13.41
N ASN A 193 -31.92 -8.18 14.35
CA ASN A 193 -32.29 -9.55 14.04
C ASN A 193 -33.77 -9.68 13.65
N ILE A 194 -34.69 -9.00 14.34
CA ILE A 194 -36.12 -8.99 13.96
C ILE A 194 -36.30 -8.39 12.55
N GLY A 195 -35.70 -7.24 12.27
CA GLY A 195 -35.76 -6.63 10.94
C GLY A 195 -35.14 -7.51 9.86
N ALA A 196 -34.09 -8.25 10.20
CA ALA A 196 -33.49 -9.22 9.31
C ALA A 196 -34.41 -10.43 9.05
N TYR A 197 -35.03 -11.01 10.08
CA TYR A 197 -36.02 -12.08 9.92
C TYR A 197 -37.21 -11.63 9.04
N LEU A 198 -37.73 -10.42 9.23
CA LEU A 198 -38.80 -9.88 8.40
C LEU A 198 -38.38 -9.74 6.94
N ARG A 199 -37.18 -9.20 6.69
CA ARG A 199 -36.63 -9.07 5.34
C ARG A 199 -36.44 -10.44 4.68
N ASP A 200 -35.87 -11.39 5.41
CA ASP A 200 -35.56 -12.73 4.89
C ASP A 200 -36.87 -13.50 4.62
N LEU A 201 -37.91 -13.30 5.45
CA LEU A 201 -39.26 -13.83 5.22
C LEU A 201 -39.92 -13.21 3.98
N LEU A 202 -39.84 -11.89 3.80
CA LEU A 202 -40.37 -11.20 2.62
C LEU A 202 -39.67 -11.63 1.32
N LYS A 203 -38.40 -12.03 1.41
CA LYS A 203 -37.62 -12.59 0.28
C LYS A 203 -37.83 -14.09 0.07
N GLY A 204 -38.51 -14.79 0.98
CA GLY A 204 -38.66 -16.25 0.96
C GLY A 204 -37.36 -17.02 1.25
N ASP A 205 -36.38 -16.39 1.87
CA ASP A 205 -35.07 -16.99 2.16
C ASP A 205 -35.09 -17.77 3.49
N PHE A 206 -35.77 -18.91 3.47
CA PHE A 206 -35.95 -19.76 4.65
C PHE A 206 -34.63 -20.37 5.15
N ASP A 207 -33.65 -20.55 4.27
CA ASP A 207 -32.35 -21.09 4.65
C ASP A 207 -31.55 -20.06 5.46
N GLU A 208 -31.61 -18.78 5.11
CA GLU A 208 -31.03 -17.70 5.92
C GLU A 208 -31.71 -17.59 7.29
N ILE A 209 -33.03 -17.74 7.36
CA ILE A 209 -33.79 -17.78 8.62
C ILE A 209 -33.32 -18.94 9.50
N ARG A 210 -33.16 -20.14 8.93
CA ARG A 210 -32.69 -21.33 9.65
C ARG A 210 -31.27 -21.14 10.15
N LEU A 211 -30.36 -20.66 9.30
CA LEU A 211 -28.96 -20.40 9.66
C LEU A 211 -28.87 -19.37 10.80
N ARG A 212 -29.55 -18.21 10.65
CA ARG A 212 -29.63 -17.17 11.69
C ARG A 212 -30.10 -17.75 13.02
N THR A 213 -31.16 -18.56 12.99
CA THR A 213 -31.72 -19.19 14.20
C THR A 213 -30.74 -20.17 14.84
N SER A 214 -30.07 -21.01 14.03
CA SER A 214 -29.07 -21.96 14.51
C SER A 214 -27.90 -21.24 15.20
N VAL A 215 -27.40 -20.17 14.59
CA VAL A 215 -26.29 -19.35 15.11
C VAL A 215 -26.69 -18.63 16.40
N LEU A 216 -27.87 -18.01 16.45
CA LEU A 216 -28.35 -17.32 17.65
C LEU A 216 -28.64 -18.29 18.82
N GLN A 217 -28.92 -19.56 18.53
CA GLN A 217 -29.05 -20.64 19.51
C GLN A 217 -27.71 -21.32 19.84
N ASN A 218 -26.59 -20.84 19.29
CA ASN A 218 -25.25 -21.41 19.43
C ASN A 218 -25.13 -22.89 18.99
N LYS A 219 -26.01 -23.35 18.08
CA LYS A 219 -25.95 -24.70 17.49
C LYS A 219 -24.94 -24.79 16.35
N THR A 220 -24.60 -23.66 15.75
CA THR A 220 -23.63 -23.54 14.66
C THR A 220 -22.80 -22.27 14.88
N PRO A 221 -21.49 -22.28 14.57
CA PRO A 221 -20.67 -21.06 14.62
C PRO A 221 -21.20 -19.95 13.72
N ASP A 222 -20.97 -18.69 14.10
CA ASP A 222 -21.27 -17.56 13.22
C ASP A 222 -20.32 -17.58 12.01
N PRO A 223 -20.82 -17.48 10.76
CA PRO A 223 -19.98 -17.58 9.58
C PRO A 223 -18.84 -16.55 9.50
N TYR A 224 -18.99 -15.37 10.11
CA TYR A 224 -17.95 -14.34 10.07
C TYR A 224 -16.94 -14.48 11.22
N ASP A 225 -17.22 -15.34 12.20
CA ASP A 225 -16.33 -15.62 13.33
C ASP A 225 -15.24 -16.62 12.90
N THR A 226 -14.32 -16.14 12.06
CA THR A 226 -13.22 -16.93 11.47
C THR A 226 -11.89 -16.69 12.18
N PHE A 227 -11.89 -15.98 13.31
CA PHE A 227 -10.67 -15.55 13.99
C PHE A 227 -9.83 -16.72 14.53
N ALA A 228 -10.48 -17.82 14.92
CA ALA A 228 -9.77 -19.04 15.32
C ALA A 228 -8.95 -19.64 14.17
N LEU A 229 -9.52 -19.71 12.96
CA LEU A 229 -8.82 -20.16 11.76
C LEU A 229 -7.66 -19.22 11.41
N GLN A 230 -7.87 -17.90 11.52
CA GLN A 230 -6.81 -16.93 11.24
C GLN A 230 -5.63 -17.08 12.21
N LEU A 231 -5.89 -17.30 13.50
CA LEU A 231 -4.87 -17.54 14.51
C LEU A 231 -4.15 -18.88 14.29
N GLU A 232 -4.87 -19.91 13.84
CA GLU A 232 -4.28 -21.19 13.46
C GLU A 232 -3.29 -21.01 12.28
N LEU A 233 -3.73 -20.38 11.19
CA LEU A 233 -2.89 -20.08 10.03
C LEU A 233 -1.70 -19.19 10.41
N GLN A 234 -1.89 -18.23 11.31
CA GLN A 234 -0.82 -17.39 11.84
C GLN A 234 0.26 -18.23 12.53
N LYS A 235 -0.14 -19.19 13.36
CA LYS A 235 0.79 -20.07 14.08
C LYS A 235 1.44 -21.08 13.14
N GLU A 236 0.68 -21.70 12.25
CA GLU A 236 1.14 -22.69 11.28
C GLU A 236 2.22 -22.11 10.36
N PHE A 237 2.00 -20.90 9.84
CA PHE A 237 2.87 -20.27 8.83
C PHE A 237 3.75 -19.14 9.40
N HIS A 238 3.79 -18.97 10.72
CA HIS A 238 4.54 -17.90 11.41
C HIS A 238 4.26 -16.49 10.87
N LEU A 239 3.01 -16.22 10.52
CA LEU A 239 2.59 -14.94 9.96
C LEU A 239 2.61 -13.83 11.02
N ARG A 240 2.81 -12.60 10.58
CA ARG A 240 2.70 -11.38 11.41
C ARG A 240 1.68 -10.44 10.78
N PRO A 241 0.38 -10.73 10.96
CA PRO A 241 -0.65 -9.92 10.33
C PRO A 241 -0.85 -8.58 11.02
N VAL A 242 -1.49 -7.66 10.30
CA VAL A 242 -2.05 -6.42 10.86
C VAL A 242 -3.57 -6.46 10.70
N TYR A 243 -4.29 -6.22 11.80
CA TYR A 243 -5.75 -6.16 11.84
C TYR A 243 -6.24 -4.72 11.84
N PHE A 244 -7.10 -4.35 10.90
CA PHE A 244 -7.75 -3.04 10.86
C PHE A 244 -9.20 -3.17 11.30
N ILE A 245 -9.53 -2.52 12.42
CA ILE A 245 -10.85 -2.65 13.06
C ILE A 245 -11.76 -1.52 12.61
N LEU A 246 -12.90 -1.86 11.96
CA LEU A 246 -13.92 -0.86 11.64
C LEU A 246 -14.52 -0.32 12.93
N PHE A 247 -14.08 0.87 13.31
CA PHE A 247 -14.38 1.46 14.62
C PHE A 247 -15.38 2.63 14.52
N GLY A 248 -16.28 2.55 13.54
CA GLY A 248 -17.37 3.49 13.32
C GLY A 248 -18.67 3.14 14.03
N GLU A 249 -19.58 4.12 14.12
CA GLU A 249 -20.99 3.86 14.40
C GLU A 249 -21.67 3.21 13.19
N TYR A 250 -22.78 2.49 13.44
CA TYR A 250 -23.52 1.83 12.38
C TYR A 250 -24.18 2.84 11.43
N ASP A 251 -23.94 2.69 10.13
CA ASP A 251 -24.50 3.55 9.09
C ASP A 251 -24.72 2.77 7.76
N GLN A 252 -25.01 3.46 6.65
CA GLN A 252 -25.21 2.88 5.33
C GLN A 252 -24.02 2.06 4.85
N TYR A 253 -22.79 2.52 5.07
CA TYR A 253 -21.56 1.84 4.65
C TYR A 253 -20.91 1.06 5.80
N ASP A 254 -21.03 1.54 7.04
CA ASP A 254 -20.42 0.94 8.21
C ASP A 254 -21.38 -0.06 8.89
N LYS A 255 -21.18 -1.36 8.69
CA LYS A 255 -22.18 -2.40 9.07
C LYS A 255 -21.88 -3.17 10.35
N ASN A 256 -20.77 -2.86 11.02
CA ASN A 256 -20.33 -3.58 12.20
C ASN A 256 -21.30 -3.45 13.38
N ILE A 257 -21.00 -4.15 14.47
CA ILE A 257 -21.71 -3.99 15.74
C ILE A 257 -21.18 -2.77 16.50
N SER A 258 -21.93 -2.31 17.50
CA SER A 258 -21.53 -1.15 18.29
C SER A 258 -20.15 -1.37 18.93
N VAL A 259 -19.29 -0.35 18.83
CA VAL A 259 -18.00 -0.27 19.52
C VAL A 259 -18.09 -0.39 21.05
N ARG A 260 -19.27 -0.16 21.61
CA ARG A 260 -19.56 -0.33 23.06
C ARG A 260 -19.91 -1.77 23.43
N ASN A 261 -20.06 -2.68 22.46
CA ASN A 261 -20.41 -4.06 22.73
C ASN A 261 -19.25 -4.79 23.44
N PRO A 262 -19.46 -5.36 24.64
CA PRO A 262 -18.39 -6.03 25.39
C PRO A 262 -17.75 -7.22 24.65
N ALA A 263 -18.51 -7.94 23.82
CA ALA A 263 -17.97 -9.03 23.01
C ALA A 263 -17.00 -8.50 21.94
N PHE A 264 -17.34 -7.37 21.31
CA PHE A 264 -16.45 -6.75 20.33
C PHE A 264 -15.15 -6.26 20.96
N GLN A 265 -15.24 -5.60 22.12
CA GLN A 265 -14.05 -5.12 22.83
C GLN A 265 -13.15 -6.27 23.28
N ARG A 266 -13.73 -7.41 23.69
CA ARG A 266 -12.95 -8.62 23.99
C ARG A 266 -12.26 -9.17 22.76
N LEU A 267 -12.96 -9.27 21.63
CA LEU A 267 -12.38 -9.71 20.37
C LEU A 267 -11.19 -8.82 19.97
N ILE A 268 -11.36 -7.50 20.00
CA ILE A 268 -10.30 -6.53 19.67
C ILE A 268 -9.05 -6.77 20.53
N LYS A 269 -9.24 -6.97 21.85
CA LYS A 269 -8.13 -7.27 22.77
C LYS A 269 -7.46 -8.61 22.46
N GLN A 270 -8.24 -9.65 22.17
CA GLN A 270 -7.71 -10.97 21.79
C GLN A 270 -6.89 -10.92 20.49
N LEU A 271 -7.30 -10.10 19.52
CA LEU A 271 -6.51 -9.87 18.31
C LEU A 271 -5.21 -9.16 18.64
N ALA A 272 -5.26 -8.12 19.48
CA ALA A 272 -4.08 -7.37 19.91
C ALA A 272 -3.08 -8.20 20.73
N ASP A 273 -3.52 -9.26 21.42
CA ASP A 273 -2.63 -10.19 22.12
C ASP A 273 -1.74 -11.00 21.16
N ASN A 274 -2.13 -11.14 19.89
CA ASN A 274 -1.47 -12.02 18.92
C ASN A 274 -0.92 -11.28 17.69
N ALA A 275 -1.35 -10.05 17.43
CA ALA A 275 -1.02 -9.30 16.22
C ALA A 275 -1.13 -7.78 16.43
N GLU A 276 -0.62 -7.01 15.47
CA GLU A 276 -0.80 -5.56 15.48
C GLU A 276 -2.24 -5.19 15.11
N VAL A 277 -2.76 -4.13 15.75
CA VAL A 277 -4.11 -3.63 15.52
C VAL A 277 -4.07 -2.15 15.16
N GLY A 278 -4.54 -1.84 13.95
CA GLY A 278 -4.75 -0.51 13.43
C GLY A 278 -6.22 -0.10 13.42
N ILE A 279 -6.46 1.19 13.21
CA ILE A 279 -7.81 1.71 12.97
C ILE A 279 -8.22 1.46 11.51
N HIS A 280 -9.47 1.05 11.32
CA HIS A 280 -10.17 1.14 10.04
C HIS A 280 -11.23 2.24 10.17
N PRO A 281 -10.89 3.51 9.86
CA PRO A 281 -11.81 4.63 10.13
C PRO A 281 -13.11 4.49 9.36
N SER A 282 -14.22 4.93 9.96
CA SER A 282 -15.55 4.84 9.36
C SER A 282 -15.62 5.55 8.00
N TYR A 283 -16.57 5.15 7.17
CA TYR A 283 -16.82 5.82 5.89
C TYR A 283 -17.15 7.32 6.10
N ALA A 284 -17.85 7.63 7.18
CA ALA A 284 -18.25 8.98 7.56
C ALA A 284 -17.13 9.83 8.18
N SER A 285 -15.99 9.23 8.55
CA SER A 285 -14.81 9.95 9.03
C SER A 285 -14.01 10.62 7.90
N PHE A 286 -14.27 10.24 6.65
CA PHE A 286 -13.59 10.81 5.49
C PHE A 286 -13.77 12.34 5.40
N GLY A 287 -12.66 13.07 5.50
CA GLY A 287 -12.64 14.53 5.53
C GLY A 287 -13.08 15.14 6.86
N ASN A 288 -13.45 14.33 7.87
CA ASN A 288 -13.87 14.77 9.20
C ASN A 288 -12.88 14.33 10.27
N LYS A 289 -11.83 15.15 10.48
CA LYS A 289 -10.78 14.93 11.48
C LYS A 289 -11.32 14.75 12.90
N VAL A 290 -12.40 15.44 13.28
CA VAL A 290 -12.99 15.33 14.63
C VAL A 290 -13.57 13.93 14.84
N LYS A 291 -14.29 13.41 13.84
CA LYS A 291 -14.84 12.06 13.89
C LYS A 291 -13.73 11.00 13.88
N LEU A 292 -12.76 11.13 12.98
CA LEU A 292 -11.58 10.26 12.95
C LEU A 292 -10.86 10.21 14.30
N LYS A 293 -10.61 11.38 14.91
CA LYS A 293 -10.00 11.47 16.25
C LYS A 293 -10.82 10.75 17.30
N SER A 294 -12.15 10.95 17.32
CA SER A 294 -13.01 10.30 18.30
C SER A 294 -13.00 8.78 18.16
N GLU A 295 -12.93 8.24 16.94
CA GLU A 295 -12.84 6.80 16.68
C GLU A 295 -11.48 6.26 17.13
N LEU A 296 -10.40 6.97 16.80
CA LEU A 296 -9.04 6.64 17.18
C LEU A 296 -8.86 6.61 18.71
N ASP A 297 -9.20 7.70 19.39
CA ASP A 297 -9.11 7.81 20.86
C ASP A 297 -9.86 6.67 21.55
N ALA A 298 -11.03 6.30 21.03
CA ALA A 298 -11.86 5.26 21.62
C ALA A 298 -11.29 3.85 21.39
N LEU A 299 -10.69 3.57 20.23
CA LEU A 299 -9.99 2.31 19.97
C LEU A 299 -8.72 2.21 20.85
N SER A 300 -7.92 3.26 20.90
CA SER A 300 -6.74 3.34 21.78
C SER A 300 -7.09 3.10 23.24
N LYS A 301 -8.21 3.65 23.71
CA LYS A 301 -8.72 3.40 25.07
C LYS A 301 -9.07 1.93 25.33
N ILE A 302 -9.62 1.20 24.35
CA ILE A 302 -9.92 -0.22 24.51
C ILE A 302 -8.63 -1.04 24.60
N LEU A 303 -7.65 -0.71 23.77
CA LEU A 303 -6.37 -1.42 23.68
C LEU A 303 -5.40 -1.02 24.80
N ASN A 304 -5.65 0.10 25.48
CA ASN A 304 -4.75 0.69 26.48
C ASN A 304 -3.34 0.97 25.91
N GLN A 305 -3.29 1.41 24.65
CA GLN A 305 -2.08 1.82 23.94
C GLN A 305 -2.45 2.76 22.79
N ASP A 306 -1.47 3.53 22.32
CA ASP A 306 -1.63 4.36 21.14
C ASP A 306 -1.79 3.48 19.88
N VAL A 307 -2.71 3.87 19.01
CA VAL A 307 -2.93 3.19 17.72
C VAL A 307 -2.29 4.05 16.64
N THR A 308 -1.25 3.54 16.00
CA THR A 308 -0.44 4.32 15.05
C THR A 308 -0.58 3.86 13.60
N GLN A 309 -1.41 2.84 13.36
CA GLN A 309 -1.63 2.25 12.04
C GLN A 309 -3.05 2.52 11.56
N SER A 310 -3.20 2.84 10.28
CA SER A 310 -4.50 3.12 9.66
C SER A 310 -4.67 2.43 8.31
N ARG A 311 -5.91 2.04 8.00
CA ARG A 311 -6.37 1.74 6.65
C ARG A 311 -7.75 2.35 6.44
N GLN A 312 -7.95 3.14 5.40
CA GLN A 312 -9.26 3.77 5.16
C GLN A 312 -10.30 2.76 4.69
N HIS A 313 -11.50 2.79 5.28
CA HIS A 313 -12.63 1.99 4.82
C HIS A 313 -12.98 2.32 3.36
N PHE A 314 -13.29 1.28 2.59
CA PHE A 314 -13.41 1.33 1.12
C PHE A 314 -12.15 1.78 0.38
N LEU A 315 -10.98 1.83 1.03
CA LEU A 315 -9.77 2.46 0.47
C LEU A 315 -9.99 3.93 0.10
N ARG A 316 -10.90 4.60 0.83
CA ARG A 316 -11.35 5.95 0.53
C ARG A 316 -10.34 6.97 1.04
N MET A 317 -9.50 7.44 0.14
CA MET A 317 -8.42 8.37 0.45
C MET A 317 -8.37 9.50 -0.57
N ASN A 318 -8.03 10.70 -0.09
CA ASN A 318 -7.77 11.87 -0.93
C ASN A 318 -6.44 12.51 -0.52
N LEU A 319 -5.51 12.62 -1.46
CA LEU A 319 -4.23 13.27 -1.22
C LEU A 319 -4.35 14.80 -1.43
N PRO A 320 -3.68 15.61 -0.60
CA PRO A 320 -2.95 15.22 0.61
C PRO A 320 -3.84 15.15 1.88
N LEU A 321 -5.10 15.59 1.79
CA LEU A 321 -6.02 15.79 2.93
C LEU A 321 -6.07 14.62 3.92
N THR A 322 -6.27 13.39 3.43
CA THR A 322 -6.37 12.21 4.30
C THR A 322 -5.07 11.98 5.06
N TYR A 323 -3.92 12.12 4.41
CA TYR A 323 -2.62 11.90 5.05
C TYR A 323 -2.25 13.01 6.03
N HIS A 324 -2.63 14.27 5.76
CA HIS A 324 -2.53 15.33 6.77
C HIS A 324 -3.34 15.00 8.02
N GLN A 325 -4.57 14.52 7.86
CA GLN A 325 -5.42 14.14 9.00
C GLN A 325 -4.83 12.98 9.81
N LEU A 326 -4.20 12.01 9.15
CA LEU A 326 -3.50 10.91 9.82
C LEU A 326 -2.28 11.42 10.60
N ILE A 327 -1.43 12.23 9.96
CA ILE A 327 -0.23 12.80 10.59
C ILE A 327 -0.59 13.66 11.80
N ASP A 328 -1.62 14.50 11.68
CA ASP A 328 -2.12 15.35 12.75
C ASP A 328 -2.65 14.59 13.98
N LEU A 329 -2.90 13.29 13.82
CA LEU A 329 -3.42 12.38 14.85
C LEU A 329 -2.39 11.30 15.23
N ASP A 330 -1.10 11.57 14.94
CA ASP A 330 0.04 10.71 15.30
C ASP A 330 -0.01 9.30 14.69
N ILE A 331 -0.74 9.11 13.59
CA ILE A 331 -0.66 7.89 12.78
C ILE A 331 0.67 7.90 12.03
N THR A 332 1.45 6.83 12.19
CA THR A 332 2.77 6.68 11.58
C THR A 332 2.78 5.81 10.34
N ASP A 333 1.78 4.93 10.18
CA ASP A 333 1.75 3.92 9.12
C ASP A 333 0.37 3.82 8.46
N ASP A 334 0.31 4.04 7.15
CA ASP A 334 -0.90 3.86 6.34
C ASP A 334 -0.78 2.65 5.41
N TYR A 335 -1.84 1.84 5.37
CA TYR A 335 -1.94 0.63 4.55
C TYR A 335 -3.03 0.74 3.47
N THR A 336 -3.41 1.96 3.10
CA THR A 336 -4.53 2.24 2.18
C THR A 336 -4.09 2.25 0.71
N MET A 337 -2.81 2.50 0.43
CA MET A 337 -2.29 2.72 -0.92
C MET A 337 -2.36 1.47 -1.82
N GLY A 338 -3.49 1.29 -2.48
CA GLY A 338 -3.73 0.34 -3.57
C GLY A 338 -5.03 0.69 -4.30
N TYR A 339 -5.45 -0.11 -5.27
CA TYR A 339 -6.70 0.09 -5.98
C TYR A 339 -7.75 -0.93 -5.55
N ALA A 340 -8.99 -0.48 -5.40
CA ALA A 340 -10.10 -1.41 -5.15
C ALA A 340 -10.42 -2.25 -6.39
N SER A 341 -10.36 -1.67 -7.58
CA SER A 341 -10.82 -2.30 -8.82
C SER A 341 -9.78 -3.18 -9.52
N LYS A 342 -8.48 -3.04 -9.20
CA LYS A 342 -7.39 -3.78 -9.84
C LYS A 342 -6.28 -4.13 -8.84
N PRO A 343 -5.73 -5.36 -8.87
CA PRO A 343 -4.57 -5.68 -8.06
C PRO A 343 -3.31 -5.13 -8.74
N GLY A 344 -2.25 -4.89 -7.96
CA GLY A 344 -0.97 -4.40 -8.48
C GLY A 344 -0.37 -3.26 -7.67
N PHE A 345 0.61 -2.59 -8.26
CA PHE A 345 1.47 -1.60 -7.60
C PHE A 345 0.98 -0.19 -7.88
N ARG A 346 0.07 0.34 -7.05
CA ARG A 346 -0.47 1.70 -7.22
C ARG A 346 0.62 2.76 -7.31
N ALA A 347 1.63 2.70 -6.43
CA ALA A 347 2.79 3.60 -6.45
C ALA A 347 4.00 3.04 -7.24
N GLY A 348 3.80 1.97 -8.01
CA GLY A 348 4.87 1.31 -8.78
C GLY A 348 5.96 0.64 -7.93
N ILE A 349 5.78 0.52 -6.62
CA ILE A 349 6.78 0.04 -5.66
C ILE A 349 6.20 -1.04 -4.76
N ALA A 350 7.00 -2.07 -4.47
CA ALA A 350 6.68 -3.21 -3.60
C ALA A 350 7.21 -3.06 -2.17
N ASN A 351 7.77 -1.91 -1.80
CA ASN A 351 8.29 -1.65 -0.46
C ASN A 351 7.64 -0.41 0.11
N SER A 352 7.65 -0.31 1.45
CA SER A 352 7.17 0.90 2.10
C SER A 352 8.10 2.09 1.85
N PHE A 353 7.51 3.27 1.81
CA PHE A 353 8.18 4.54 1.56
C PHE A 353 7.50 5.64 2.40
N LEU A 354 8.16 6.78 2.58
CA LEU A 354 7.58 7.90 3.32
C LEU A 354 6.71 8.74 2.39
N PHE A 355 5.57 9.23 2.88
CA PHE A 355 4.74 10.15 2.12
C PHE A 355 5.49 11.46 1.86
N TYR A 356 5.59 11.85 0.59
CA TYR A 356 6.02 13.18 0.19
C TYR A 356 4.81 14.07 -0.03
N ASP A 357 4.71 15.12 0.79
CA ASP A 357 3.67 16.11 0.70
C ASP A 357 4.03 17.12 -0.39
N LEU A 358 3.34 17.03 -1.54
CA LEU A 358 3.60 17.93 -2.67
C LEU A 358 3.09 19.34 -2.40
N ASP A 359 2.01 19.51 -1.60
CA ASP A 359 1.45 20.82 -1.29
C ASP A 359 2.42 21.64 -0.42
N HIS A 360 3.04 20.99 0.57
CA HIS A 360 4.06 21.61 1.42
C HIS A 360 5.51 21.43 0.91
N ASP A 361 5.69 20.73 -0.21
CA ASP A 361 6.99 20.37 -0.81
C ASP A 361 8.00 19.78 0.20
N LEU A 362 7.58 18.81 1.00
CA LEU A 362 8.43 18.19 2.03
C LEU A 362 8.14 16.70 2.27
N PRO A 363 9.15 15.90 2.67
CA PRO A 363 8.93 14.55 3.15
C PRO A 363 8.29 14.59 4.54
N THR A 364 7.37 13.67 4.81
CA THR A 364 6.73 13.49 6.11
C THR A 364 7.23 12.24 6.82
N ASN A 365 6.78 12.02 8.05
CA ASN A 365 7.07 10.79 8.81
C ASN A 365 6.02 9.68 8.60
N LEU A 366 4.95 9.94 7.83
CA LEU A 366 3.94 8.92 7.53
C LEU A 366 4.51 7.90 6.55
N ARG A 367 4.59 6.64 6.96
CA ARG A 367 5.04 5.52 6.14
C ARG A 367 3.86 4.89 5.41
N ILE A 368 4.00 4.75 4.11
CA ILE A 368 3.01 4.11 3.25
C ILE A 368 3.42 2.67 2.99
N HIS A 369 2.51 1.75 3.28
CA HIS A 369 2.65 0.31 3.03
C HIS A 369 1.70 -0.06 1.89
N PRO A 370 2.19 -0.08 0.63
CA PRO A 370 1.32 -0.31 -0.52
C PRO A 370 0.75 -1.73 -0.51
N MET A 371 -0.57 -1.82 -0.58
CA MET A 371 -1.30 -3.08 -0.75
C MET A 371 -1.26 -3.49 -2.21
N ILE A 372 -1.06 -4.78 -2.47
CA ILE A 372 -0.89 -5.31 -3.84
C ILE A 372 -2.10 -6.15 -4.27
N LEU A 373 -2.70 -6.88 -3.33
CA LEU A 373 -3.80 -7.80 -3.60
C LEU A 373 -4.91 -7.63 -2.55
N MET A 374 -6.16 -7.63 -2.98
CA MET A 374 -7.33 -7.67 -2.11
C MET A 374 -8.30 -8.74 -2.59
N ASP A 375 -8.87 -9.50 -1.66
CA ASP A 375 -9.88 -10.52 -1.92
C ASP A 375 -11.10 -10.00 -2.69
N GLY A 376 -11.69 -8.89 -2.25
CA GLY A 376 -12.80 -8.22 -2.91
C GLY A 376 -12.44 -7.72 -4.32
N THR A 377 -11.18 -7.34 -4.58
CA THR A 377 -10.75 -7.00 -5.94
C THR A 377 -10.88 -8.18 -6.89
N LEU A 378 -10.34 -9.33 -6.49
CA LEU A 378 -10.37 -10.54 -7.30
C LEU A 378 -11.81 -11.04 -7.52
N ARG A 379 -12.62 -11.08 -6.45
CA ARG A 379 -13.97 -11.64 -6.51
C ARG A 379 -15.04 -10.68 -7.00
N ASP A 380 -15.16 -9.52 -6.37
CA ASP A 380 -16.32 -8.64 -6.55
C ASP A 380 -16.10 -7.60 -7.66
N TYR A 381 -14.87 -7.11 -7.82
CA TYR A 381 -14.55 -6.15 -8.89
C TYR A 381 -14.21 -6.85 -10.21
N MET A 382 -13.38 -7.90 -10.16
CA MET A 382 -12.92 -8.61 -11.36
C MET A 382 -13.76 -9.84 -11.72
N ASN A 383 -14.59 -10.35 -10.81
CA ASN A 383 -15.41 -11.55 -11.00
C ASN A 383 -14.59 -12.79 -11.40
N LEU A 384 -13.37 -12.91 -10.88
CA LEU A 384 -12.49 -14.02 -11.18
C LEU A 384 -12.97 -15.30 -10.49
N ASN A 385 -12.82 -16.42 -11.18
CA ASN A 385 -12.95 -17.74 -10.57
C ASN A 385 -11.71 -18.10 -9.72
N THR A 386 -11.74 -19.27 -9.09
CA THR A 386 -10.66 -19.78 -8.24
C THR A 386 -9.31 -19.86 -8.94
N GLU A 387 -9.25 -20.42 -10.15
CA GLU A 387 -8.00 -20.62 -10.89
C GLU A 387 -7.43 -19.28 -11.37
N GLU A 388 -8.30 -18.40 -11.88
CA GLU A 388 -7.93 -17.05 -12.30
C GLU A 388 -7.40 -16.21 -11.13
N SER A 389 -8.06 -16.31 -9.96
CA SER A 389 -7.64 -15.62 -8.74
C SER A 389 -6.26 -16.07 -8.28
N LEU A 390 -6.00 -17.38 -8.27
CA LEU A 390 -4.69 -17.94 -7.92
C LEU A 390 -3.62 -17.56 -8.94
N SER A 391 -3.92 -17.66 -10.24
CA SER A 391 -3.00 -17.26 -11.31
C SER A 391 -2.58 -15.80 -11.16
N LYS A 392 -3.55 -14.90 -10.93
CA LYS A 392 -3.28 -13.47 -10.72
C LYS A 392 -2.46 -13.21 -9.44
N ALA A 393 -2.79 -13.88 -8.34
CA ALA A 393 -2.04 -13.74 -7.10
C ALA A 393 -0.58 -14.22 -7.26
N PHE A 394 -0.38 -15.38 -7.89
CA PHE A 394 0.95 -15.97 -8.09
C PHE A 394 1.81 -15.14 -9.04
N GLU A 395 1.22 -14.55 -10.08
CA GLU A 395 1.89 -13.58 -10.94
C GLU A 395 2.47 -12.43 -10.11
N LEU A 396 1.66 -11.80 -9.26
CA LEU A 396 2.08 -10.66 -8.44
C LEU A 396 3.11 -11.04 -7.38
N ILE A 397 2.93 -12.19 -6.71
CA ILE A 397 3.91 -12.71 -5.73
C ILE A 397 5.27 -12.89 -6.39
N ASN A 398 5.32 -13.49 -7.59
CA ASN A 398 6.55 -13.71 -8.32
C ASN A 398 7.24 -12.39 -8.70
N GLU A 399 6.47 -11.36 -9.08
CA GLU A 399 7.03 -10.04 -9.36
C GLU A 399 7.62 -9.37 -8.11
N VAL A 400 7.02 -9.56 -6.93
CA VAL A 400 7.59 -9.08 -5.66
C VAL A 400 8.85 -9.85 -5.28
N LYS A 401 8.86 -11.18 -5.43
CA LYS A 401 10.05 -12.02 -5.17
C LYS A 401 11.24 -11.62 -6.06
N LYS A 402 11.00 -11.32 -7.35
CA LYS A 402 12.06 -10.86 -8.29
C LYS A 402 12.79 -9.59 -7.85
N VAL A 403 12.17 -8.78 -6.99
CA VAL A 403 12.74 -7.52 -6.51
C VAL A 403 13.03 -7.52 -5.00
N ASP A 404 12.94 -8.67 -4.33
CA ASP A 404 13.07 -8.81 -2.88
C ASP A 404 12.19 -7.78 -2.12
N GLY A 405 10.96 -7.62 -2.60
CA GLY A 405 9.96 -6.68 -2.08
C GLY A 405 9.17 -7.22 -0.88
N THR A 406 8.16 -6.46 -0.46
CA THR A 406 7.19 -6.87 0.55
C THR A 406 5.84 -7.10 -0.10
N PHE A 407 5.35 -8.33 -0.09
CA PHE A 407 4.02 -8.65 -0.59
C PHE A 407 3.00 -8.38 0.52
N ILE A 408 2.09 -7.42 0.30
CA ILE A 408 1.02 -7.09 1.25
C ILE A 408 -0.33 -7.44 0.62
N SER A 409 -1.06 -8.34 1.28
CA SER A 409 -2.39 -8.78 0.87
C SER A 409 -3.47 -8.36 1.88
N LEU A 410 -4.64 -7.97 1.38
CA LEU A 410 -5.81 -7.54 2.17
C LEU A 410 -6.90 -8.61 2.09
N TRP A 411 -7.35 -9.04 3.27
CA TRP A 411 -8.41 -10.03 3.44
C TRP A 411 -9.47 -9.52 4.41
N HIS A 412 -10.69 -10.00 4.28
CA HIS A 412 -11.74 -9.76 5.26
C HIS A 412 -12.01 -11.04 6.03
N ASN A 413 -12.39 -10.93 7.31
CA ASN A 413 -12.75 -12.12 8.10
C ASN A 413 -13.92 -12.91 7.47
N GLU A 414 -14.87 -12.21 6.85
CA GLU A 414 -15.96 -12.82 6.09
C GLU A 414 -15.44 -13.72 4.95
N THR A 415 -14.36 -13.34 4.27
CA THR A 415 -13.80 -14.08 3.13
C THR A 415 -13.39 -15.49 3.51
N LEU A 416 -12.93 -15.68 4.75
CA LEU A 416 -12.52 -16.98 5.27
C LEU A 416 -13.70 -17.80 5.80
N SER A 417 -14.94 -17.31 5.69
CA SER A 417 -16.14 -18.03 6.12
C SER A 417 -16.37 -19.32 5.32
N ASN A 418 -15.83 -19.37 4.09
CA ASN A 418 -16.09 -20.45 3.13
C ASN A 418 -17.59 -20.65 2.84
N THR A 419 -18.41 -19.60 2.97
CA THR A 419 -19.86 -19.66 2.76
C THR A 419 -20.35 -18.69 1.70
N LYS A 420 -21.52 -19.01 1.11
CA LYS A 420 -22.19 -18.17 0.12
C LYS A 420 -21.23 -17.78 -1.00
N ARG A 421 -21.08 -16.47 -1.20
CA ARG A 421 -20.24 -15.87 -2.21
C ARG A 421 -18.76 -16.21 -2.02
N TRP A 422 -18.32 -16.50 -0.79
CA TRP A 422 -16.94 -16.83 -0.41
C TRP A 422 -16.65 -18.33 -0.34
N ALA A 423 -17.53 -19.18 -0.88
CA ALA A 423 -17.24 -20.61 -0.99
C ALA A 423 -15.94 -20.87 -1.79
N GLY A 424 -15.04 -21.68 -1.24
CA GLY A 424 -13.71 -22.00 -1.75
C GLY A 424 -12.59 -21.02 -1.36
N TRP A 425 -12.90 -19.89 -0.71
CA TRP A 425 -11.91 -18.82 -0.49
C TRP A 425 -10.91 -19.09 0.62
N ASN A 426 -11.23 -19.95 1.58
CA ASN A 426 -10.27 -20.43 2.58
C ASN A 426 -9.10 -21.19 1.93
N GLU A 427 -9.38 -22.04 0.94
CA GLU A 427 -8.37 -22.78 0.17
C GLU A 427 -7.55 -21.85 -0.72
N ILE A 428 -8.19 -20.86 -1.36
CA ILE A 428 -7.49 -19.82 -2.13
C ILE A 428 -6.51 -19.08 -1.22
N TYR A 429 -6.98 -18.66 -0.04
CA TYR A 429 -6.15 -17.95 0.92
C TYR A 429 -4.95 -18.78 1.37
N ARG A 430 -5.17 -20.05 1.74
CA ARG A 430 -4.09 -20.95 2.15
C ARG A 430 -3.05 -21.18 1.05
N LYS A 431 -3.48 -21.36 -0.20
CA LYS A 431 -2.57 -21.49 -1.36
C LYS A 431 -1.77 -20.21 -1.61
N ILE A 432 -2.39 -19.04 -1.45
CA ILE A 432 -1.70 -17.75 -1.57
C ILE A 432 -0.67 -17.59 -0.45
N ILE A 433 -0.98 -17.96 0.79
CA ILE A 433 0.01 -17.97 1.89
C ILE A 433 1.19 -18.86 1.51
N LEU A 434 0.95 -20.10 1.10
CA LEU A 434 2.00 -21.06 0.75
C LEU A 434 2.91 -20.53 -0.37
N GLU A 435 2.34 -19.94 -1.42
CA GLU A 435 3.13 -19.33 -2.49
C GLU A 435 3.85 -18.06 -2.02
N ALA A 436 3.25 -17.28 -1.13
CA ALA A 436 3.81 -16.01 -0.65
C ALA A 436 4.87 -16.18 0.44
N LEU A 437 5.09 -17.36 1.01
CA LEU A 437 6.18 -17.54 1.98
C LEU A 437 7.56 -17.45 1.30
N PRO A 438 8.60 -16.95 2.00
CA PRO A 438 9.96 -16.81 1.46
C PRO A 438 10.64 -18.12 1.04
#